data_AF-A0A2D7FXC8-F1
#
_entry.id   AF-A0A2D7FXC8-F1
#
_cell.length_a   1.000
_cell.length_b   1.000
_cell.length_c   1.000
_cell.angle_alpha   90.00
_cell.angle_beta   90.00
_cell.angle_gamma   90.00
#
_symmetry.space_group_name_H-M   'P 1'
#
loop_
_entity.id
_entity.type
_entity.pdbx_description
1 polymer ?
#
loop_
_entity_poly.entity_id
_entity_poly.type
_entity_poly.pdbx_seq_one_letter_code
_entity_poly.pdbx_strand_id
1 'polypeptide(L)' 'MTQSELDHLIKMANQIAAHCAPGASEAVAAEKAANHIQRFWAASMKRQLIAYFNADGEALSETAQAAILQLNA' A
#
# COMPACT_ATOMS: atom_id res chain seq x y z
N MET A 1 -7.75 -15.92 -8.96
CA MET A 1 -7.77 -14.54 -8.44
C MET A 1 -8.62 -13.73 -9.40
N THR A 2 -9.55 -12.93 -8.88
CA THR A 2 -10.36 -12.04 -9.73
C THR A 2 -9.74 -10.66 -9.72
N GLN A 3 -9.76 -9.97 -10.87
CA GLN A 3 -9.26 -8.60 -11.01
C GLN A 3 -9.80 -7.66 -9.89
N SER A 4 -11.05 -7.87 -9.50
CA SER A 4 -11.73 -7.09 -8.46
C SER A 4 -11.08 -7.13 -7.07
N GLU A 5 -10.45 -8.25 -6.70
CA GLU A 5 -9.81 -8.35 -5.38
C GLU A 5 -8.57 -7.46 -5.31
N LEU A 6 -7.74 -7.49 -6.35
CA LEU A 6 -6.55 -6.65 -6.43
C LEU A 6 -6.90 -5.16 -6.53
N ASP A 7 -7.90 -4.80 -7.34
CA ASP A 7 -8.37 -3.43 -7.47
C ASP A 7 -8.82 -2.86 -6.10
N HIS A 8 -9.48 -3.69 -5.29
CA HIS A 8 -9.86 -3.32 -3.93
C HIS A 8 -8.64 -3.10 -3.02
N LEU A 9 -7.62 -3.96 -3.10
CA LEU A 9 -6.38 -3.79 -2.32
C LEU A 9 -5.67 -2.48 -2.72
N ILE A 10 -5.54 -2.19 -4.01
CA ILE A 10 -4.93 -0.95 -4.51
C ILE A 10 -5.68 0.26 -3.97
N LYS A 11 -7.02 0.25 -4.07
CA LYS A 11 -7.87 1.33 -3.55
C LYS A 11 -7.66 1.53 -2.04
N MET A 12 -7.66 0.45 -1.26
CA MET A 12 -7.44 0.56 0.19
C MET A 12 -6.03 1.06 0.52
N ALA A 13 -4.99 0.59 -0.19
CA ALA A 13 -3.62 1.05 0.02
C ALA A 13 -3.50 2.56 -0.19
N ASN A 14 -4.09 3.08 -1.28
CA ASN A 14 -4.13 4.52 -1.56
C ASN A 14 -4.90 5.29 -0.48
N GLN A 15 -6.02 4.75 -0.01
CA GLN A 15 -6.79 5.38 1.08
C GLN A 15 -6.00 5.39 2.39
N ILE A 16 -5.31 4.31 2.75
CA ILE A 16 -4.46 4.26 3.94
C ILE A 16 -3.36 5.32 3.82
N ALA A 17 -2.66 5.36 2.68
CA ALA A 17 -1.60 6.34 2.44
C ALA A 17 -2.08 7.79 2.55
N ALA A 18 -3.26 8.11 2.01
CA ALA A 18 -3.83 9.46 2.06
C ALA A 18 -4.27 9.89 3.47
N HIS A 19 -4.68 8.96 4.34
CA HIS A 19 -5.31 9.29 5.63
C HIS A 19 -4.45 8.97 6.86
N CYS A 20 -3.35 8.23 6.73
CA CYS A 20 -2.50 7.86 7.87
C CYS A 20 -1.76 9.04 8.52
N ALA A 21 -1.44 10.10 7.75
CA ALA A 21 -0.75 11.28 8.27
C ALA A 21 -1.11 12.58 7.52
N PRO A 22 -2.36 13.07 7.64
CA PRO A 22 -2.77 14.29 6.93
C PRO A 22 -1.90 15.48 7.33
N GLY A 23 -1.34 16.19 6.35
CA GLY A 23 -0.48 17.36 6.57
C GLY A 23 0.96 17.06 7.01
N ALA A 24 1.34 15.79 7.11
CA ALA A 24 2.74 15.39 7.33
C ALA A 24 3.52 15.33 6.01
N SER A 25 4.84 15.16 6.09
CA SER A 25 5.65 14.85 4.91
C SER A 25 5.29 13.49 4.34
N GLU A 26 5.55 13.31 3.05
CA GLU A 26 5.30 12.06 2.35
C GLU A 26 6.01 10.86 3.02
N ALA A 27 7.26 11.04 3.44
CA ALA A 27 8.01 10.00 4.13
C ALA A 27 7.31 9.51 5.41
N VAL A 28 6.77 10.43 6.22
CA VAL A 28 6.04 10.10 7.45
C VAL A 28 4.70 9.43 7.13
N ALA A 29 4.00 9.89 6.09
CA ALA A 29 2.77 9.26 5.65
C ALA A 29 3.01 7.83 5.14
N ALA A 30 4.07 7.62 4.35
CA ALA A 30 4.47 6.32 3.84
C ALA A 30 4.86 5.35 4.97
N GLU A 31 5.64 5.79 5.95
CA GLU A 31 6.01 4.96 7.11
C GLU A 31 4.77 4.52 7.91
N LYS A 32 3.85 5.44 8.20
CA LYS A 32 2.61 5.12 8.92
C LYS A 32 1.71 4.19 8.12
N ALA A 33 1.61 4.39 6.82
CA ALA A 33 0.86 3.51 5.93
C ALA A 33 1.46 2.10 5.87
N ALA A 34 2.78 1.99 5.76
CA ALA A 34 3.50 0.72 5.80
C ALA A 34 3.25 -0.01 7.12
N ASN A 35 3.33 0.68 8.25
CA ASN A 35 3.02 0.12 9.57
C ASN A 35 1.59 -0.40 9.66
N HIS A 36 0.62 0.37 9.14
CA HIS A 36 -0.79 -0.02 9.12
C HIS A 36 -0.99 -1.30 8.29
N ILE A 37 -0.49 -1.31 7.05
CA ILE A 37 -0.61 -2.47 6.15
C ILE A 37 0.08 -3.68 6.79
N GLN A 38 1.27 -3.52 7.37
CA GLN A 38 2.01 -4.62 7.98
C GLN A 38 1.26 -5.26 9.15
N ARG A 39 0.55 -4.46 9.96
CA ARG A 39 -0.17 -4.91 11.16
C ARG A 39 -1.53 -5.52 10.87
N PHE A 40 -2.26 -4.97 9.90
CA PHE A 40 -3.68 -5.29 9.73
C PHE A 40 -3.98 -6.15 8.50
N TRP A 41 -3.05 -6.25 7.55
CA TRP A 41 -3.28 -7.06 6.34
C TRP A 41 -2.72 -8.48 6.50
N ALA A 42 -3.45 -9.45 5.94
CA ALA A 42 -2.98 -10.81 5.83
C ALA A 42 -1.75 -10.90 4.90
N ALA A 43 -0.89 -11.91 5.12
CA ALA A 43 0.30 -12.13 4.30
C ALA A 43 -0.01 -12.34 2.80
N SER A 44 -1.18 -12.91 2.47
CA SER A 44 -1.63 -13.03 1.08
C SER A 44 -1.89 -11.67 0.43
N MET A 45 -2.59 -10.77 1.12
CA MET A 45 -2.91 -9.42 0.62
C MET A 45 -1.63 -8.62 0.35
N LYS A 46 -0.67 -8.66 1.29
CA LYS A 46 0.62 -7.97 1.14
C LYS A 46 1.39 -8.48 -0.07
N ARG A 47 1.49 -9.81 -0.24
CA ARG A 47 2.16 -10.41 -1.39
C ARG A 47 1.50 -10.03 -2.72
N GLN A 48 0.17 -9.97 -2.78
CA GLN A 48 -0.55 -9.53 -3.97
C GLN A 48 -0.23 -8.07 -4.32
N LEU A 49 -0.27 -7.19 -3.32
CA LEU A 49 0.04 -5.77 -3.51
C LEU A 49 1.50 -5.55 -3.95
N ILE A 50 2.45 -6.25 -3.33
CA ILE A 50 3.88 -6.20 -3.69
C ILE A 50 4.08 -6.74 -5.11
N ALA A 51 3.42 -7.83 -5.48
CA ALA A 51 3.51 -8.39 -6.83
C ALA A 51 2.98 -7.41 -7.88
N TYR A 52 1.86 -6.72 -7.61
CA TYR A 52 1.34 -5.69 -8.49
C TYR A 52 2.28 -4.49 -8.60
N PHE A 53 2.82 -4.02 -7.48
CA PHE A 53 3.79 -2.93 -7.43
C PHE A 53 5.04 -3.23 -8.26
N ASN A 54 5.57 -4.46 -8.19
CA ASN A 54 6.75 -4.86 -8.96
C ASN A 54 6.49 -5.06 -10.46
N ALA A 55 5.23 -5.23 -10.87
CA ALA A 55 4.87 -5.44 -12.27
C ALA A 55 4.63 -4.12 -13.01
N ASP A 56 3.84 -3.24 -12.41
CA ASP A 56 3.39 -1.98 -13.02
C ASP A 56 3.20 -0.92 -11.95
N GLY A 57 2.30 -1.16 -11.00
CA GLY A 57 2.11 -0.30 -9.84
C GLY A 57 1.50 1.08 -10.13
N GLU A 58 1.19 1.42 -11.39
CA GLU A 58 0.73 2.76 -11.81
C GLU A 58 -0.53 3.26 -11.09
N ALA A 59 -1.42 2.34 -10.66
CA ALA A 59 -2.63 2.71 -9.94
C ALA A 59 -2.39 3.04 -8.45
N LEU A 60 -1.16 2.89 -7.95
CA LEU A 60 -0.77 3.26 -6.59
C LEU A 60 -0.30 4.71 -6.55
N SER A 61 -0.72 5.46 -5.53
CA SER A 61 -0.15 6.79 -5.28
C SER A 61 1.33 6.69 -4.90
N GLU A 62 2.09 7.77 -5.13
CA GLU A 62 3.52 7.83 -4.79
C GLU A 62 3.78 7.44 -3.32
N THR A 63 2.94 7.94 -2.40
CA THR A 63 3.01 7.60 -0.98
C THR A 63 2.70 6.13 -0.71
N ALA A 64 1.74 5.52 -1.42
CA ALA A 64 1.43 4.11 -1.28
C ALA A 64 2.56 3.23 -1.82
N GLN A 65 3.18 3.62 -2.93
CA GLN A 65 4.39 2.97 -3.47
C GLN A 65 5.55 3.04 -2.47
N ALA A 66 5.80 4.22 -1.90
CA ALA A 66 6.82 4.42 -0.88
C ALA A 66 6.55 3.60 0.40
N ALA A 67 5.28 3.40 0.76
CA ALA A 67 4.89 2.53 1.87
C ALA A 67 5.15 1.05 1.56
N ILE A 68 4.84 0.60 0.33
CA ILE A 68 5.05 -0.79 -0.11
C ILE A 68 6.53 -1.16 -0.11
N LEU A 69 7.42 -0.24 -0.49
CA LEU A 69 8.87 -0.42 -0.43
C LEU A 69 9.39 -0.70 1.00
N GLN A 70 8.62 -0.37 2.03
CA GLN A 70 8.97 -0.59 3.43
C GLN A 70 8.34 -1.88 4.00
N LEU A 71 7.54 -2.61 3.22
CA LEU A 71 6.93 -3.85 3.68
C LEU A 71 7.96 -4.98 3.69
N ASN A 72 7.99 -5.72 4.80
CA ASN A 72 8.73 -6.97 4.89
C ASN A 72 7.85 -8.09 4.30
N ALA A 73 8.28 -8.65 3.18
CA ALA A 73 7.61 -9.74 2.46
C ALA A 73 7.65 -11.08 3.23
#